data_AF-A0A4S2AJ72-F1
#
_entry.id   AF-A0A4S2AJ72-F1
#
_cell.length_a   1.000
_cell.length_b   1.000
_cell.length_c   1.000
_cell.angle_alpha   90.00
_cell.angle_beta   90.00
_cell.angle_gamma   90.00
#
_symmetry.space_group_name_H-M   'P 1'
#
loop_
_entity.id
_entity.type
_entity.pdbx_description
1 polymer ?
#
loop_
_entity_poly.entity_id
_entity_poly.type
_entity_poly.pdbx_seq_one_letter_code
_entity_poly.pdbx_strand_id
1 'polypeptide(L)'
;MVMRIIYNLSLSAVIVCLLQSCIKNDIGYPQIALSIIEMQVTGQQGNALVSEENRTVTLNIEETQDLKKVQVTAFTVTEGAESTLAVNDIIDLTSPYKVTLSLYQNYQWSILAKRNIDRTYKLQNQVGVSDINEEQRLAVAYVTKDTKWKELQLLELKLGPVGATYNGSTEIPSLNWTVYSNYASAKILVKYKDFFEEEWEVRAYRKDKNAETKQADGWVNVAWLYGEGLEGEDNGFEIRETSALEWQKVDKSYITFDGAAFTACVPHLKAETEYICRAYSGTDYGTELSFTTGKAVEIPGGLFEDWSKEDKGNNKILWKPWAEGMEKGYWDTGNKGATTVGTSNTIPVFDTWNGSGKAAQLKSVYIVLKFAAGNLFVGDYLRTDVTDGVLSFGKPFTERPTRLKGHIKYTSVIIDKSTSEFSYLKGRPDSCYIYVALGDWDEPVEIRTKKSERKLFDKNDPNIIAYAEFISGKTIPQYTELDLPLVYRSTSRVPKYLVLVCTASKYGDYFTGGDGSTLWVDDFSLKYDYDD
;
A
#
# COMPACT_ATOMS: atom_id res chain seq x y z
N MET A 1 -81.53 35.19 -33.32
CA MET A 1 -81.30 33.75 -33.01
C MET A 1 -79.80 33.50 -32.92
N VAL A 2 -79.16 34.15 -31.94
CA VAL A 2 -77.72 34.33 -31.79
C VAL A 2 -77.37 33.85 -30.39
N MET A 3 -77.55 32.55 -30.11
CA MET A 3 -77.18 31.97 -28.81
C MET A 3 -77.03 30.44 -28.81
N ARG A 4 -76.88 29.81 -29.99
CA ARG A 4 -76.68 28.35 -30.09
C ARG A 4 -75.49 27.91 -30.94
N ILE A 5 -74.70 28.86 -31.47
CA ILE A 5 -73.47 28.59 -32.26
C ILE A 5 -72.20 28.95 -31.47
N ILE A 6 -72.32 29.65 -30.33
CA ILE A 6 -71.16 30.05 -29.50
C ILE A 6 -70.71 28.93 -28.55
N TYR A 7 -71.54 27.94 -28.25
CA TYR A 7 -71.20 26.85 -27.31
C TYR A 7 -70.42 25.68 -27.94
N ASN A 8 -70.47 25.48 -29.27
CA ASN A 8 -69.73 24.38 -29.93
C ASN A 8 -68.36 24.82 -30.49
N LEU A 9 -68.10 26.12 -30.63
CA LEU A 9 -66.77 26.65 -30.98
C LEU A 9 -65.91 26.96 -29.76
N SER A 10 -66.50 27.14 -28.57
CA SER A 10 -65.75 27.34 -27.32
C SER A 10 -65.32 26.02 -26.65
N LEU A 11 -66.00 24.90 -26.91
CA LEU A 11 -65.57 23.59 -26.39
C LEU A 11 -64.45 22.93 -27.23
N SER A 12 -64.34 23.29 -28.51
CA SER A 12 -63.29 22.77 -29.40
C SER A 12 -61.96 23.52 -29.26
N ALA A 13 -61.97 24.77 -28.80
CA ALA A 13 -60.76 25.56 -28.53
C ALA A 13 -60.15 25.29 -27.14
N VAL A 14 -60.95 24.81 -26.17
CA VAL A 14 -60.44 24.48 -24.82
C VAL A 14 -59.73 23.11 -24.79
N ILE A 15 -60.02 22.21 -25.73
CA ILE A 15 -59.34 20.90 -25.82
C ILE A 15 -57.96 21.01 -26.51
N VAL A 16 -57.72 22.04 -27.34
CA VAL A 16 -56.41 22.24 -28.00
C VAL A 16 -55.42 23.02 -27.13
N CYS A 17 -55.88 23.78 -26.13
CA CYS A 17 -55.00 24.47 -25.17
C CYS A 17 -54.60 23.63 -23.94
N LEU A 18 -55.17 22.43 -23.76
CA LEU A 18 -54.75 21.48 -22.70
C LEU A 18 -53.63 20.52 -23.14
N LEU A 19 -53.10 20.67 -24.36
CA LEU A 19 -51.93 19.95 -24.87
C LEU A 19 -50.66 20.82 -24.94
N GLN A 20 -50.64 21.97 -24.24
CA GLN A 20 -49.38 22.51 -23.73
C GLN A 20 -49.08 21.90 -22.36
N SER A 21 -49.06 20.57 -22.29
CA SER A 21 -48.14 19.93 -21.37
C SER A 21 -46.76 20.36 -21.85
N CYS A 22 -46.12 21.28 -21.11
CA CYS A 22 -44.68 21.24 -20.99
C CYS A 22 -44.34 19.77 -20.78
N ILE A 23 -43.77 19.12 -21.79
CA ILE A 23 -43.04 17.89 -21.57
C ILE A 23 -41.94 18.33 -20.63
N LYS A 24 -42.16 18.18 -19.33
CA LYS A 24 -41.07 18.12 -18.38
C LYS A 24 -40.26 16.95 -18.90
N ASN A 25 -39.12 17.26 -19.49
CA ASN A 25 -38.17 16.26 -19.95
C ASN A 25 -37.62 15.60 -18.66
N ASP A 26 -38.40 14.69 -18.08
CA ASP A 26 -38.05 13.84 -16.92
C ASP A 26 -37.22 12.63 -17.40
N ILE A 27 -36.39 12.84 -18.43
CA ILE A 27 -35.28 11.94 -18.71
C ILE A 27 -34.17 12.39 -17.78
N GLY A 28 -33.94 11.65 -16.69
CA GLY A 28 -32.73 11.81 -15.90
C GLY A 28 -31.53 11.68 -16.83
N TYR A 29 -30.74 12.75 -16.95
CA TYR A 29 -29.52 12.72 -17.75
C TYR A 29 -28.62 11.59 -17.25
N PRO A 30 -27.88 10.91 -18.14
CA PRO A 30 -26.96 9.86 -17.74
C PRO A 30 -25.97 10.41 -16.71
N GLN A 31 -25.89 9.74 -15.55
CA GLN A 31 -24.92 10.10 -14.53
C GLN A 31 -23.52 9.66 -14.97
N ILE A 32 -22.83 10.55 -15.70
CA ILE A 32 -21.43 10.37 -16.08
C ILE A 32 -20.56 10.86 -14.92
N ALA A 33 -19.79 9.96 -14.30
CA ALA A 33 -18.79 10.34 -13.31
C ALA A 33 -17.72 11.22 -13.98
N LEU A 34 -17.44 12.38 -13.38
CA LEU A 34 -16.42 13.31 -13.86
C LEU A 34 -15.18 13.23 -12.97
N SER A 35 -14.03 13.10 -13.62
CA SER A 35 -12.74 12.81 -13.00
C SER A 35 -11.73 13.90 -13.33
N ILE A 36 -10.84 14.17 -12.39
CA ILE A 36 -9.60 14.91 -12.65
C ILE A 36 -8.57 13.86 -13.10
N ILE A 37 -8.25 13.87 -14.39
CA ILE A 37 -7.37 12.87 -15.02
C ILE A 37 -5.90 13.22 -14.74
N GLU A 38 -5.57 14.51 -14.83
CA GLU A 38 -4.22 15.01 -14.61
C GLU A 38 -4.27 16.35 -13.90
N MET A 39 -3.36 16.54 -12.95
CA MET A 39 -3.12 17.83 -12.34
C MET A 39 -1.63 17.99 -12.05
N GLN A 40 -1.07 19.12 -12.45
CA GLN A 40 0.28 19.55 -12.11
C GLN A 40 0.24 20.99 -11.62
N VAL A 41 1.07 21.31 -10.62
CA VAL A 41 1.22 22.66 -10.10
C VAL A 41 2.69 23.04 -9.92
N THR A 42 2.98 24.33 -9.75
CA THR A 42 4.31 24.81 -9.38
C THR A 42 4.77 24.23 -8.05
N GLY A 43 6.00 23.72 -8.01
CA GLY A 43 6.58 23.12 -6.81
C GLY A 43 6.08 21.70 -6.50
N GLN A 44 5.36 21.04 -7.42
CA GLN A 44 4.91 19.66 -7.22
C GLN A 44 6.06 18.65 -7.28
N GLN A 45 6.04 17.68 -6.38
CA GLN A 45 6.95 16.54 -6.35
C GLN A 45 6.22 15.26 -6.76
N GLY A 46 6.67 14.65 -7.87
CA GLY A 46 6.05 13.45 -8.41
C GLY A 46 4.65 13.69 -8.98
N ASN A 47 3.90 12.61 -9.17
CA ASN A 47 2.55 12.67 -9.72
C ASN A 47 1.50 12.97 -8.65
N ALA A 48 0.41 13.63 -9.05
CA ALA A 48 -0.76 13.81 -8.23
C ALA A 48 -1.41 12.45 -7.88
N LEU A 49 -1.87 12.31 -6.65
CA LEU A 49 -2.59 11.13 -6.19
C LEU A 49 -4.08 11.39 -6.27
N VAL A 50 -4.75 10.78 -7.25
CA VAL A 50 -6.19 10.96 -7.50
C VAL A 50 -6.96 9.86 -6.80
N SER A 51 -7.97 10.23 -6.01
CA SER A 51 -8.94 9.31 -5.43
C SER A 51 -10.34 9.61 -5.98
N GLU A 52 -10.80 8.78 -6.90
CA GLU A 52 -12.15 8.88 -7.49
C GLU A 52 -13.25 8.66 -6.44
N GLU A 53 -13.03 7.71 -5.54
CA GLU A 53 -13.95 7.38 -4.45
C GLU A 53 -14.21 8.58 -3.54
N ASN A 54 -13.13 9.25 -3.13
CA ASN A 54 -13.19 10.41 -2.22
C ASN A 54 -13.35 11.75 -2.96
N ARG A 55 -13.24 11.77 -4.30
CA ARG A 55 -13.14 12.97 -5.14
C ARG A 55 -12.07 13.93 -4.62
N THR A 56 -10.87 13.39 -4.42
CA THR A 56 -9.70 14.16 -3.97
C THR A 56 -8.53 14.04 -4.91
N VAL A 57 -7.73 15.10 -4.98
CA VAL A 57 -6.42 15.12 -5.62
C VAL A 57 -5.41 15.57 -4.59
N THR A 58 -4.50 14.70 -4.19
CA THR A 58 -3.42 15.03 -3.25
C THR A 58 -2.14 15.33 -4.01
N LEU A 59 -1.60 16.52 -3.80
CA LEU A 59 -0.37 17.01 -4.40
C LEU A 59 0.74 17.02 -3.35
N ASN A 60 1.82 16.29 -3.59
CA ASN A 60 3.02 16.46 -2.77
C ASN A 60 3.74 17.72 -3.27
N ILE A 61 3.96 18.68 -2.37
CA ILE A 61 4.53 19.98 -2.70
C ILE A 61 5.87 20.11 -1.99
N GLU A 62 6.87 20.64 -2.69
CA GLU A 62 8.19 20.93 -2.12
C GLU A 62 8.10 21.93 -0.96
N GLU A 63 8.99 21.80 0.01
CA GLU A 63 8.96 22.61 1.24
C GLU A 63 9.13 24.12 0.99
N THR A 64 9.75 24.52 -0.12
CA THR A 64 10.05 25.92 -0.47
C THR A 64 8.94 26.65 -1.21
N GLN A 65 7.85 25.98 -1.56
CA GLN A 65 6.72 26.57 -2.30
C GLN A 65 5.77 27.34 -1.36
N ASP A 66 5.35 28.53 -1.79
CA ASP A 66 4.28 29.29 -1.13
C ASP A 66 2.93 28.65 -1.44
N LEU A 67 2.33 28.02 -0.42
CA LEU A 67 1.03 27.37 -0.55
C LEU A 67 -0.11 28.36 -0.76
N LYS A 68 0.06 29.66 -0.43
CA LYS A 68 -0.96 30.68 -0.70
C LYS A 68 -1.04 31.06 -2.18
N LYS A 69 0.00 30.73 -2.95
CA LYS A 69 0.17 31.12 -4.35
C LYS A 69 0.77 29.99 -5.17
N VAL A 70 -0.06 28.99 -5.47
CA VAL A 70 0.33 27.82 -6.27
C VAL A 70 -0.28 27.93 -7.65
N GLN A 71 0.53 27.95 -8.70
CA GLN A 71 0.03 28.05 -10.08
C GLN A 71 -0.25 26.66 -10.66
N VAL A 72 -1.43 26.47 -11.26
CA VAL A 72 -1.79 25.26 -12.01
C VAL A 72 -1.06 25.25 -13.35
N THR A 73 -0.23 24.25 -13.60
CA THR A 73 0.59 24.14 -14.82
C THR A 73 0.04 23.12 -15.82
N ALA A 74 -0.66 22.10 -15.33
CA ALA A 74 -1.46 21.19 -16.17
C ALA A 74 -2.73 20.80 -15.42
N PHE A 75 -3.83 20.69 -16.15
CA PHE A 75 -5.12 20.27 -15.61
C PHE A 75 -5.98 19.67 -16.70
N THR A 76 -6.26 18.37 -16.58
CA THR A 76 -7.04 17.60 -17.53
C THR A 76 -8.18 16.91 -16.80
N VAL A 77 -9.39 17.03 -17.34
CA VAL A 77 -10.62 16.44 -16.80
C VAL A 77 -11.28 15.55 -17.84
N THR A 78 -12.31 14.78 -17.44
CA THR A 78 -13.15 14.00 -18.36
C THR A 78 -13.55 14.84 -19.59
N GLU A 79 -13.41 14.26 -20.79
CA GLU A 79 -13.73 14.94 -22.05
C GLU A 79 -15.15 15.53 -22.04
N GLY A 80 -15.25 16.81 -22.42
CA GLY A 80 -16.50 17.57 -22.44
C GLY A 80 -16.91 18.18 -21.09
N ALA A 81 -16.27 17.82 -19.98
CA ALA A 81 -16.55 18.44 -18.69
C ALA A 81 -15.98 19.87 -18.61
N GLU A 82 -16.77 20.77 -18.04
CA GLU A 82 -16.33 22.08 -17.59
C GLU A 82 -15.76 21.99 -16.17
N SER A 83 -14.85 22.90 -15.81
CA SER A 83 -14.25 22.98 -14.49
C SER A 83 -14.19 24.43 -14.01
N THR A 84 -14.35 24.63 -12.70
CA THR A 84 -14.09 25.93 -12.05
C THR A 84 -12.59 26.24 -11.90
N LEU A 85 -11.72 25.31 -12.26
CA LEU A 85 -10.27 25.45 -12.22
C LEU A 85 -9.69 25.27 -13.63
N ALA A 86 -8.75 26.13 -14.01
CA ALA A 86 -8.08 26.14 -15.30
C ALA A 86 -6.55 26.18 -15.16
N VAL A 87 -5.85 25.82 -16.24
CA VAL A 87 -4.41 26.01 -16.34
C VAL A 87 -4.08 27.51 -16.25
N ASN A 88 -3.03 27.83 -15.49
CA ASN A 88 -2.57 29.16 -15.07
C ASN A 88 -3.33 29.82 -13.91
N ASP A 89 -4.38 29.19 -13.38
CA ASP A 89 -4.99 29.69 -12.14
C ASP A 89 -3.98 29.64 -10.99
N ILE A 90 -4.06 30.64 -10.10
CA ILE A 90 -3.28 30.69 -8.86
C ILE A 90 -4.24 30.36 -7.72
N ILE A 91 -3.95 29.28 -7.01
CA ILE A 91 -4.78 28.75 -5.94
C ILE A 91 -4.06 28.79 -4.58
N ASP A 92 -4.86 28.92 -3.53
CA ASP A 92 -4.41 28.83 -2.14
C ASP A 92 -4.66 27.39 -1.65
N LEU A 93 -3.57 26.66 -1.40
CA LEU A 93 -3.55 25.29 -0.89
C LEU A 93 -3.17 25.21 0.60
N THR A 94 -3.24 26.31 1.36
CA THR A 94 -3.12 26.27 2.84
C THR A 94 -4.30 25.54 3.50
N SER A 95 -5.38 25.31 2.77
CA SER A 95 -6.50 24.46 3.14
C SER A 95 -7.04 23.73 1.89
N PRO A 96 -7.88 22.70 2.03
CA PRO A 96 -8.45 21.98 0.89
C PRO A 96 -9.15 22.92 -0.11
N TYR A 97 -8.61 23.02 -1.33
CA TYR A 97 -9.19 23.86 -2.38
C TYR A 97 -10.30 23.11 -3.10
N LYS A 98 -11.48 23.72 -3.25
CA LYS A 98 -12.65 23.08 -3.86
C LYS A 98 -12.72 23.37 -5.36
N VAL A 99 -12.91 22.32 -6.15
CA VAL A 99 -13.12 22.40 -7.60
C VAL A 99 -14.47 21.77 -7.94
N THR A 100 -15.22 22.38 -8.84
CA THR A 100 -16.46 21.79 -9.37
C THR A 100 -16.25 21.40 -10.82
N LEU A 101 -16.50 20.12 -11.14
CA LEU A 101 -16.61 19.63 -12.51
C LEU A 101 -18.08 19.55 -12.91
N SER A 102 -18.40 20.02 -14.12
CA SER A 102 -19.79 20.13 -14.61
C SER A 102 -19.92 19.56 -16.02
N LEU A 103 -20.97 18.78 -16.26
CA LEU A 103 -21.38 18.37 -17.61
C LEU A 103 -22.91 18.38 -17.70
N TYR A 104 -23.57 17.41 -17.06
CA TYR A 104 -25.03 17.42 -16.81
C TYR A 104 -25.39 17.57 -15.32
N GLN A 105 -24.39 17.41 -14.46
CA GLN A 105 -24.45 17.51 -13.02
C GLN A 105 -23.10 17.97 -12.47
N ASN A 106 -23.09 18.43 -11.23
CA ASN A 106 -21.89 18.97 -10.59
C ASN A 106 -21.24 17.93 -9.68
N TYR A 107 -19.94 17.77 -9.83
CA TYR A 107 -19.09 16.95 -8.96
C TYR A 107 -18.12 17.84 -8.22
N GLN A 108 -18.22 17.87 -6.89
CA GLN A 108 -17.28 18.58 -6.04
C GLN A 108 -16.05 17.70 -5.75
N TRP A 109 -14.91 18.23 -6.13
CA TRP A 109 -13.58 17.70 -5.90
C TRP A 109 -12.83 18.57 -4.88
N SER A 110 -11.89 17.97 -4.15
CA SER A 110 -10.99 18.69 -3.24
C SER A 110 -9.53 18.45 -3.61
N ILE A 111 -8.78 19.53 -3.81
CA ILE A 111 -7.33 19.50 -3.98
C ILE A 111 -6.68 19.69 -2.61
N LEU A 112 -5.80 18.77 -2.26
CA LEU A 112 -5.08 18.72 -0.98
C LEU A 112 -3.59 18.91 -1.26
N ALA A 113 -2.92 19.79 -0.53
CA ALA A 113 -1.45 19.85 -0.55
C ALA A 113 -0.89 19.09 0.64
N LYS A 114 0.12 18.25 0.38
CA LYS A 114 0.96 17.62 1.40
C LYS A 114 2.37 18.18 1.25
N ARG A 115 2.80 19.00 2.21
CA ARG A 115 4.14 19.55 2.27
C ARG A 115 4.90 18.90 3.43
N ASN A 116 5.84 18.03 3.12
CA ASN A 116 6.70 17.39 4.11
C ASN A 116 7.97 18.22 4.28
N ILE A 117 8.31 18.58 5.52
CA ILE A 117 9.57 19.25 5.87
C ILE A 117 10.33 18.28 6.76
N ASP A 118 11.46 17.77 6.29
CA ASP A 118 12.33 16.94 7.11
C ASP A 118 12.93 17.80 8.22
N ARG A 119 12.73 17.43 9.49
CA ARG A 119 13.18 18.23 10.63
C ARG A 119 14.24 17.50 11.43
N THR A 120 15.16 18.29 11.97
CA THR A 120 16.30 17.79 12.73
C THR A 120 16.62 18.77 13.84
N TYR A 121 16.97 18.23 14.99
CA TYR A 121 17.44 18.99 16.14
C TYR A 121 18.48 18.11 16.83
N LYS A 122 19.75 18.49 16.78
CA LYS A 122 20.84 17.70 17.37
C LYS A 122 21.69 18.52 18.31
N LEU A 123 22.00 17.95 19.48
CA LEU A 123 22.90 18.53 20.46
C LEU A 123 24.20 17.73 20.54
N GLN A 124 25.26 18.38 21.01
CA GLN A 124 26.46 17.67 21.45
C GLN A 124 26.13 16.78 22.66
N ASN A 125 26.76 15.59 22.73
CA ASN A 125 26.52 14.57 23.75
C ASN A 125 25.07 14.05 23.79
N GLN A 126 24.41 14.05 22.63
CA GLN A 126 23.04 13.57 22.51
C GLN A 126 22.95 12.04 22.65
N VAL A 127 21.99 11.60 23.46
CA VAL A 127 21.62 10.20 23.67
C VAL A 127 20.28 9.95 22.97
N GLY A 128 20.29 9.05 22.00
CA GLY A 128 19.12 8.71 21.21
C GLY A 128 18.70 9.79 20.21
N VAL A 129 17.55 9.60 19.59
CA VAL A 129 17.01 10.52 18.59
C VAL A 129 16.16 11.61 19.25
N SER A 130 16.01 12.73 18.56
CA SER A 130 15.21 13.86 19.05
C SER A 130 13.73 13.66 18.70
N ASP A 131 12.85 13.96 19.65
CA ASP A 131 11.41 13.96 19.44
C ASP A 131 10.96 15.32 18.90
N ILE A 132 10.34 15.34 17.72
CA ILE A 132 9.86 16.57 17.07
C ILE A 132 8.33 16.52 16.98
N ASN A 133 7.68 17.35 17.76
CA ASN A 133 6.23 17.53 17.73
C ASN A 133 5.90 18.77 16.88
N GLU A 134 5.45 18.54 15.64
CA GLU A 134 5.07 19.61 14.73
C GLU A 134 3.88 20.40 15.26
N GLU A 135 2.80 19.75 15.70
CA GLU A 135 1.59 20.43 16.17
C GLU A 135 1.86 21.40 17.32
N GLN A 136 2.68 20.99 18.27
CA GLN A 136 3.07 21.79 19.44
C GLN A 136 4.26 22.71 19.18
N ARG A 137 4.90 22.60 18.00
CA ARG A 137 6.14 23.32 17.65
C ARG A 137 7.21 23.13 18.73
N LEU A 138 7.40 21.88 19.14
CA LEU A 138 8.31 21.49 20.21
C LEU A 138 9.32 20.46 19.69
N ALA A 139 10.62 20.69 19.89
CA ALA A 139 11.66 19.71 19.64
C ALA A 139 12.39 19.36 20.96
N VAL A 140 12.53 18.07 21.25
CA VAL A 140 13.12 17.57 22.50
C VAL A 140 14.31 16.69 22.17
N ALA A 141 15.42 16.93 22.84
CA ALA A 141 16.62 16.09 22.77
C ALA A 141 17.04 15.69 24.18
N TYR A 142 17.76 14.58 24.26
CA TYR A 142 18.32 14.08 25.50
C TYR A 142 19.84 14.09 25.41
N VAL A 143 20.51 14.54 26.46
CA VAL A 143 21.97 14.54 26.58
C VAL A 143 22.42 13.69 27.76
N THR A 144 23.70 13.35 27.80
CA THR A 144 24.28 12.60 28.93
C THR A 144 24.07 13.33 30.27
N LYS A 145 23.92 12.58 31.36
CA LYS A 145 23.71 13.13 32.72
C LYS A 145 24.74 14.19 33.16
N ASP A 146 25.98 14.06 32.68
CA ASP A 146 27.10 14.92 33.06
C ASP A 146 27.21 16.20 32.21
N THR A 147 26.40 16.32 31.15
CA THR A 147 26.39 17.50 30.28
C THR A 147 25.93 18.73 31.06
N LYS A 148 26.79 19.76 31.18
CA LYS A 148 26.41 21.00 31.88
C LYS A 148 25.48 21.84 31.01
N TRP A 149 24.48 22.47 31.60
CA TRP A 149 23.53 23.32 30.85
C TRP A 149 24.19 24.49 30.11
N LYS A 150 25.32 24.99 30.63
CA LYS A 150 26.12 26.05 29.98
C LYS A 150 26.95 25.55 28.80
N GLU A 151 27.10 24.24 28.66
CA GLU A 151 27.88 23.56 27.61
C GLU A 151 26.95 22.99 26.52
N LEU A 152 25.63 23.27 26.57
CA LEU A 152 24.71 22.84 25.53
C LEU A 152 25.07 23.50 24.19
N GLN A 153 25.59 22.68 23.29
CA GLN A 153 25.96 23.08 21.94
C GLN A 153 25.01 22.42 20.93
N LEU A 154 24.43 23.25 20.06
CA LEU A 154 23.62 22.82 18.93
C LEU A 154 24.55 22.41 17.78
N LEU A 155 24.35 21.19 17.25
CA LEU A 155 25.14 20.64 16.16
C LEU A 155 24.39 20.70 14.82
N GLU A 156 23.08 20.45 14.84
CA GLU A 156 22.22 20.55 13.65
C GLU A 156 20.84 21.10 14.05
N LEU A 157 20.28 21.94 13.18
CA LEU A 157 18.93 22.49 13.35
C LEU A 157 18.25 22.68 11.99
N LYS A 158 17.18 21.93 11.77
CA LYS A 158 16.23 22.12 10.68
C LYS A 158 14.81 22.03 11.23
N LEU A 159 14.12 23.16 11.36
CA LEU A 159 12.71 23.18 11.86
C LEU A 159 11.73 23.76 10.83
N GLY A 160 12.25 24.28 9.71
CA GLY A 160 11.47 24.79 8.59
C GLY A 160 12.08 24.38 7.23
N PRO A 161 11.59 24.96 6.13
CA PRO A 161 12.10 24.68 4.78
C PRO A 161 13.61 24.92 4.66
N VAL A 162 14.28 24.22 3.74
CA VAL A 162 15.68 24.50 3.38
C VAL A 162 15.85 25.99 3.04
N GLY A 163 16.85 26.62 3.66
CA GLY A 163 17.12 28.04 3.56
C GLY A 163 16.32 28.91 4.55
N ALA A 164 15.55 28.32 5.46
CA ALA A 164 14.96 29.05 6.58
C ALA A 164 16.04 29.68 7.47
N THR A 165 15.67 30.80 8.08
CA THR A 165 16.45 31.48 9.10
C THR A 165 15.95 31.11 10.50
N TYR A 166 16.87 31.07 11.46
CA TYR A 166 16.62 30.77 12.86
C TYR A 166 17.07 31.98 13.68
N ASN A 167 16.11 32.68 14.30
CA ASN A 167 16.35 33.97 14.97
C ASN A 167 17.05 35.00 14.05
N GLY A 168 16.74 34.97 12.75
CA GLY A 168 17.28 35.88 11.74
C GLY A 168 18.64 35.48 11.14
N SER A 169 19.23 34.36 11.55
CA SER A 169 20.47 33.82 10.97
C SER A 169 20.20 32.61 10.09
N THR A 170 20.96 32.43 9.00
CA THR A 170 20.99 31.19 8.21
C THR A 170 21.97 30.16 8.76
N GLU A 171 22.84 30.56 9.68
CA GLU A 171 23.75 29.67 10.40
C GLU A 171 23.06 29.10 11.66
N ILE A 172 23.65 28.05 12.23
CA ILE A 172 23.18 27.46 13.49
C ILE A 172 23.24 28.52 14.60
N PRO A 173 22.11 28.89 15.21
CA PRO A 173 22.09 29.98 16.19
C PRO A 173 22.70 29.54 17.51
N SER A 174 23.41 30.46 18.18
CA SER A 174 23.68 30.32 19.61
C SER A 174 22.40 30.57 20.39
N LEU A 175 22.06 29.68 21.31
CA LEU A 175 20.80 29.74 22.07
C LEU A 175 21.03 30.23 23.50
N ASN A 176 20.18 31.17 23.94
CA ASN A 176 20.11 31.59 25.33
C ASN A 176 19.19 30.64 26.10
N TRP A 177 19.77 29.59 26.66
CA TRP A 177 19.05 28.56 27.40
C TRP A 177 18.50 29.09 28.73
N THR A 178 17.19 28.91 28.93
CA THR A 178 16.54 29.03 30.24
C THR A 178 16.64 27.69 30.95
N VAL A 179 17.24 27.67 32.13
CA VAL A 179 17.48 26.44 32.89
C VAL A 179 16.36 26.21 33.90
N TYR A 180 15.78 25.01 33.85
CA TYR A 180 14.82 24.49 34.81
C TYR A 180 15.47 23.37 35.64
N SER A 181 14.73 22.81 36.59
CA SER A 181 15.24 21.76 37.49
C SER A 181 15.69 20.49 36.74
N ASN A 182 14.98 20.10 35.68
CA ASN A 182 15.19 18.85 34.95
C ASN A 182 15.51 19.00 33.46
N TYR A 183 15.45 20.22 32.91
CA TYR A 183 15.76 20.50 31.51
C TYR A 183 16.23 21.94 31.31
N ALA A 184 16.76 22.22 30.13
CA ALA A 184 16.93 23.58 29.63
C ALA A 184 16.08 23.78 28.37
N SER A 185 15.57 25.00 28.15
CA SER A 185 14.83 25.32 26.93
C SER A 185 15.22 26.66 26.31
N ALA A 186 14.95 26.79 25.02
CA ALA A 186 15.10 28.04 24.27
C ALA A 186 13.99 28.15 23.22
N LYS A 187 13.62 29.39 22.88
CA LYS A 187 12.69 29.68 21.78
C LYS A 187 13.45 30.03 20.52
N ILE A 188 12.93 29.57 19.38
CA ILE A 188 13.50 29.80 18.06
C ILE A 188 12.41 30.28 17.13
N LEU A 189 12.59 31.47 16.58
CA LEU A 189 11.74 31.98 15.51
C LEU A 189 12.30 31.50 14.17
N VAL A 190 11.54 30.63 13.50
CA VAL A 190 11.86 30.07 12.19
C VAL A 190 11.14 30.89 11.12
N LYS A 191 11.89 31.49 10.18
CA LYS A 191 11.30 32.24 9.07
C LYS A 191 11.86 31.78 7.74
N TYR A 192 10.98 31.61 6.76
CA TYR A 192 11.38 31.40 5.38
C TYR A 192 10.57 32.31 4.46
N LYS A 193 11.28 33.23 3.81
CA LYS A 193 10.69 34.31 2.99
C LYS A 193 9.58 35.03 3.78
N ASP A 194 8.54 35.49 3.10
CA ASP A 194 7.42 36.27 3.65
C ASP A 194 6.18 35.43 3.99
N PHE A 195 6.19 34.14 3.67
CA PHE A 195 5.00 33.28 3.80
C PHE A 195 5.12 32.17 4.86
N PHE A 196 6.30 31.95 5.43
CA PHE A 196 6.54 30.93 6.45
C PHE A 196 7.15 31.57 7.70
N GLU A 197 6.43 31.46 8.82
CA GLU A 197 6.88 31.94 10.13
C GLU A 197 6.31 31.03 11.22
N GLU A 198 7.18 30.45 12.03
CA GLU A 198 6.81 29.56 13.13
C GLU A 198 7.71 29.83 14.34
N GLU A 199 7.13 29.94 15.54
CA GLU A 199 7.90 29.94 16.79
C GLU A 199 7.96 28.51 17.33
N TRP A 200 9.17 28.01 17.51
CA TRP A 200 9.45 26.69 18.06
C TRP A 200 10.06 26.80 19.46
N GLU A 201 9.73 25.87 20.35
CA GLU A 201 10.47 25.62 21.58
C GLU A 201 11.40 24.43 21.38
N VAL A 202 12.67 24.57 21.75
CA VAL A 202 13.61 23.45 21.83
C VAL A 202 13.94 23.15 23.29
N ARG A 203 13.98 21.87 23.66
CA ARG A 203 14.29 21.41 25.02
C ARG A 203 15.42 20.40 25.03
N ALA A 204 16.23 20.44 26.08
CA ALA A 204 17.29 19.48 26.36
C ALA A 204 17.07 18.89 27.75
N TYR A 205 16.86 17.58 27.83
CA TYR A 205 16.78 16.82 29.08
C TYR A 205 18.08 16.03 29.28
N ARG A 206 18.37 15.64 30.52
CA ARG A 206 19.45 14.68 30.81
C ARG A 206 18.87 13.27 30.94
N LYS A 207 19.58 12.26 30.43
CA LYS A 207 19.31 10.83 30.69
C LYS A 207 20.41 10.25 31.58
N ASP A 208 19.99 9.40 32.52
CA ASP A 208 20.90 8.71 33.44
C ASP A 208 21.69 7.57 32.77
N LYS A 209 21.12 6.99 31.71
CA LYS A 209 21.70 5.92 30.90
C LYS A 209 21.89 6.39 29.46
N ASN A 210 23.00 5.96 28.87
CA ASN A 210 23.33 6.28 27.48
C ASN A 210 22.84 5.23 26.48
N ALA A 211 22.19 4.16 26.94
CA ALA A 211 21.62 3.12 26.09
C ALA A 211 20.15 2.89 26.43
N GLU A 212 19.33 2.70 25.40
CA GLU A 212 17.91 2.40 25.52
C GLU A 212 17.53 1.27 24.55
N THR A 213 16.97 0.18 25.07
CA THR A 213 16.37 -0.88 24.25
C THR A 213 14.92 -0.50 24.02
N LYS A 214 14.56 -0.13 22.79
CA LYS A 214 13.23 0.40 22.45
C LYS A 214 12.23 -0.71 22.20
N GLN A 215 12.62 -1.70 21.42
CA GLN A 215 11.71 -2.74 20.94
C GLN A 215 12.49 -3.99 20.51
N ALA A 216 11.83 -5.15 20.63
CA ALA A 216 12.33 -6.43 20.19
C ALA A 216 11.18 -7.25 19.59
N ASP A 217 11.23 -7.48 18.29
CA ASP A 217 10.18 -8.17 17.53
C ASP A 217 10.69 -9.52 17.05
N GLY A 218 10.28 -10.59 17.72
CA GLY A 218 10.52 -11.97 17.29
C GLY A 218 9.71 -12.32 16.04
N TRP A 219 10.40 -12.83 15.02
CA TRP A 219 9.83 -13.54 13.88
C TRP A 219 10.11 -15.04 14.06
N VAL A 220 9.98 -15.87 13.04
CA VAL A 220 10.19 -17.33 13.18
C VAL A 220 11.66 -17.70 13.39
N ASN A 221 12.58 -17.23 12.52
CA ASN A 221 14.03 -17.46 12.68
C ASN A 221 14.82 -16.15 12.74
N VAL A 222 14.13 -15.02 12.82
CA VAL A 222 14.71 -13.68 12.78
C VAL A 222 14.20 -12.88 13.97
N ALA A 223 14.97 -11.90 14.44
CA ALA A 223 14.46 -10.85 15.32
C ALA A 223 14.83 -9.46 14.80
N TRP A 224 13.91 -8.51 14.89
CA TRP A 224 14.18 -7.10 14.67
C TRP A 224 14.31 -6.40 16.02
N LEU A 225 15.47 -5.79 16.28
CA LEU A 225 15.77 -5.10 17.52
C LEU A 225 15.98 -3.61 17.26
N TYR A 226 15.45 -2.75 18.12
CA TYR A 226 15.53 -1.30 17.98
C TYR A 226 16.08 -0.68 19.25
N GLY A 227 17.04 0.21 19.08
CA GLY A 227 17.84 0.72 20.17
C GLY A 227 18.33 2.12 19.87
N GLU A 228 18.66 2.80 20.95
CA GLU A 228 19.23 4.15 20.93
C GLU A 228 20.43 4.18 21.86
N GLY A 229 21.44 4.97 21.48
CA GLY A 229 22.73 5.07 22.15
C GLY A 229 23.26 6.50 22.20
N LEU A 230 24.46 6.69 22.74
CA LEU A 230 25.21 7.93 22.58
C LEU A 230 25.83 7.95 21.17
N GLU A 231 25.57 9.00 20.40
CA GLU A 231 26.11 9.12 19.04
C GLU A 231 27.65 9.08 19.05
N GLY A 232 28.24 8.24 18.19
CA GLY A 232 29.69 8.07 18.08
C GLY A 232 30.32 7.06 19.05
N GLU A 233 29.55 6.52 20.00
CA GLU A 233 30.01 5.47 20.92
C GLU A 233 29.92 4.06 20.29
N ASP A 234 30.52 3.04 20.93
CA ASP A 234 30.31 1.64 20.55
C ASP A 234 28.88 1.21 20.92
N ASN A 235 27.96 1.31 19.94
CA ASN A 235 26.54 1.02 20.09
C ASN A 235 26.13 -0.31 19.47
N GLY A 236 25.22 -1.07 20.08
CA GLY A 236 24.68 -2.28 19.46
C GLY A 236 23.75 -3.06 20.38
N PHE A 237 23.59 -4.36 20.11
CA PHE A 237 22.78 -5.23 20.95
C PHE A 237 23.56 -6.43 21.48
N GLU A 238 23.15 -6.88 22.65
CA GLU A 238 23.43 -8.22 23.15
C GLU A 238 22.13 -9.03 23.18
N ILE A 239 22.22 -10.31 22.85
CA ILE A 239 21.11 -11.26 22.82
C ILE A 239 21.55 -12.59 23.43
N ARG A 240 20.61 -13.30 24.06
CA ARG A 240 20.78 -14.69 24.49
C ARG A 240 19.43 -15.40 24.57
N GLU A 241 19.43 -16.71 24.47
CA GLU A 241 18.28 -17.51 24.89
C GLU A 241 18.01 -17.26 26.38
N THR A 242 16.74 -17.23 26.80
CA THR A 242 16.38 -17.00 28.21
C THR A 242 17.07 -17.99 29.16
N SER A 243 17.27 -19.23 28.70
CA SER A 243 17.93 -20.34 29.40
C SER A 243 19.46 -20.23 29.45
N ALA A 244 20.08 -19.42 28.58
CA ALA A 244 21.53 -19.26 28.51
C ALA A 244 22.02 -18.23 29.53
N LEU A 245 23.22 -18.43 30.08
CA LEU A 245 23.82 -17.50 31.05
C LEU A 245 24.64 -16.39 30.40
N GLU A 246 25.23 -16.66 29.24
CA GLU A 246 26.16 -15.75 28.58
C GLU A 246 25.45 -14.92 27.51
N TRP A 247 25.81 -13.64 27.45
CA TRP A 247 25.36 -12.71 26.41
C TRP A 247 26.21 -12.84 25.17
N GLN A 248 25.58 -12.79 24.00
CA GLN A 248 26.25 -12.72 22.71
C GLN A 248 26.03 -11.34 22.10
N LYS A 249 27.11 -10.68 21.67
CA LYS A 249 26.98 -9.45 20.87
C LYS A 249 26.41 -9.82 19.50
N VAL A 250 25.41 -9.07 19.06
CA VAL A 250 24.93 -9.13 17.68
C VAL A 250 26.04 -8.63 16.75
N ASP A 251 26.31 -9.36 15.67
CA ASP A 251 27.29 -8.94 14.66
C ASP A 251 26.91 -7.58 14.09
N LYS A 252 27.89 -6.69 13.94
CA LYS A 252 27.69 -5.36 13.39
C LYS A 252 27.21 -5.39 11.95
N SER A 253 27.49 -6.46 11.19
CA SER A 253 26.96 -6.65 9.83
C SER A 253 25.44 -6.69 9.78
N TYR A 254 24.79 -7.09 10.88
CA TYR A 254 23.34 -7.13 11.02
C TYR A 254 22.72 -5.85 11.57
N ILE A 255 23.53 -4.82 11.86
CA ILE A 255 23.08 -3.57 12.48
C ILE A 255 23.20 -2.41 11.50
N THR A 256 22.09 -1.71 11.28
CA THR A 256 22.07 -0.43 10.58
C THR A 256 22.04 0.71 11.61
N PHE A 257 22.93 1.69 11.44
CA PHE A 257 23.03 2.87 12.30
C PHE A 257 22.48 4.10 11.57
N ASP A 258 21.69 4.90 12.29
CA ASP A 258 21.19 6.22 11.88
C ASP A 258 21.45 7.21 13.02
N GLY A 259 22.65 7.79 13.03
CA GLY A 259 23.15 8.61 14.12
C GLY A 259 23.15 7.85 15.46
N ALA A 260 22.34 8.32 16.40
CA ALA A 260 22.18 7.73 17.73
C ALA A 260 21.19 6.54 17.76
N ALA A 261 20.36 6.35 16.73
CA ALA A 261 19.47 5.20 16.61
C ALA A 261 20.15 4.06 15.86
N PHE A 262 19.81 2.82 16.20
CA PHE A 262 20.27 1.66 15.50
C PHE A 262 19.25 0.52 15.53
N THR A 263 19.21 -0.21 14.44
CA THR A 263 18.27 -1.33 14.23
C THR A 263 19.04 -2.56 13.80
N ALA A 264 18.74 -3.71 14.39
CA ALA A 264 19.34 -4.98 14.03
C ALA A 264 18.32 -5.94 13.42
N CYS A 265 18.68 -6.61 12.33
CA CYS A 265 17.97 -7.77 11.79
C CYS A 265 18.81 -9.01 12.11
N VAL A 266 18.49 -9.72 13.19
CA VAL A 266 19.28 -10.86 13.68
C VAL A 266 18.74 -12.16 13.07
N PRO A 267 19.45 -12.81 12.11
CA PRO A 267 19.00 -14.05 11.48
C PRO A 267 19.39 -15.29 12.31
N HIS A 268 19.02 -16.47 11.83
CA HIS A 268 19.46 -17.79 12.34
C HIS A 268 19.08 -18.09 13.79
N LEU A 269 18.05 -17.44 14.31
CA LEU A 269 17.47 -17.77 15.59
C LEU A 269 16.70 -19.09 15.50
N LYS A 270 16.64 -19.83 16.60
CA LYS A 270 15.81 -21.04 16.68
C LYS A 270 14.35 -20.63 16.70
N ALA A 271 13.51 -21.35 15.96
CA ALA A 271 12.06 -21.19 16.04
C ALA A 271 11.54 -21.60 17.43
N GLU A 272 10.36 -21.10 17.81
CA GLU A 272 9.67 -21.44 19.06
C GLU A 272 10.55 -21.31 20.32
N THR A 273 11.42 -20.29 20.36
CA THR A 273 12.44 -20.11 21.40
C THR A 273 12.31 -18.72 22.03
N GLU A 274 12.42 -18.65 23.37
CA GLU A 274 12.44 -17.39 24.10
C GLU A 274 13.85 -16.81 24.19
N TYR A 275 13.94 -15.52 23.86
CA TYR A 275 15.17 -14.73 23.91
C TYR A 275 15.00 -13.51 24.81
N ILE A 276 16.13 -13.03 25.32
CA ILE A 276 16.24 -11.72 25.96
C ILE A 276 17.31 -10.94 25.22
N CYS A 277 17.04 -9.67 24.91
CA CYS A 277 17.99 -8.75 24.32
C CYS A 277 18.11 -7.45 25.11
N ARG A 278 19.23 -6.75 24.92
CA ARG A 278 19.43 -5.38 25.42
C ARG A 278 20.33 -4.59 24.47
N ALA A 279 20.03 -3.31 24.30
CA ALA A 279 20.93 -2.36 23.67
C ALA A 279 22.12 -2.04 24.60
N TYR A 280 23.27 -1.72 24.02
CA TYR A 280 24.42 -1.17 24.73
C TYR A 280 24.95 0.08 24.02
N SER A 281 25.59 0.95 24.80
CA SER A 281 26.33 2.15 24.37
C SER A 281 27.58 2.24 25.24
N GLY A 282 28.73 1.84 24.71
CA GLY A 282 29.96 1.68 25.49
C GLY A 282 29.77 0.65 26.60
N THR A 283 29.83 1.09 27.86
CA THR A 283 29.61 0.22 29.04
C THR A 283 28.19 0.32 29.63
N ASP A 284 27.35 1.20 29.09
CA ASP A 284 25.97 1.35 29.53
C ASP A 284 25.04 0.39 28.81
N TYR A 285 24.06 -0.14 29.54
CA TYR A 285 23.07 -1.09 29.03
C TYR A 285 21.65 -0.56 29.19
N GLY A 286 20.88 -0.73 28.12
CA GLY A 286 19.45 -0.50 28.09
C GLY A 286 18.67 -1.51 28.93
N THR A 287 17.36 -1.35 28.97
CA THR A 287 16.45 -2.30 29.62
C THR A 287 16.48 -3.65 28.89
N GLU A 288 16.42 -4.75 29.62
CA GLU A 288 16.28 -6.08 29.03
C GLU A 288 14.85 -6.28 28.52
N LEU A 289 14.69 -6.65 27.25
CA LEU A 289 13.41 -6.98 26.63
C LEU A 289 13.38 -8.45 26.24
N SER A 290 12.28 -9.13 26.52
CA SER A 290 12.04 -10.51 26.11
C SER A 290 11.20 -10.56 24.83
N PHE A 291 11.47 -11.55 24.00
CA PHE A 291 10.62 -11.91 22.85
C PHE A 291 10.67 -13.42 22.60
N THR A 292 9.67 -13.93 21.89
CA THR A 292 9.60 -15.35 21.50
C THR A 292 9.59 -15.43 19.98
N THR A 293 10.42 -16.30 19.42
CA THR A 293 10.37 -16.59 18.00
C THR A 293 9.14 -17.44 17.65
N GLY A 294 8.59 -17.19 16.46
CA GLY A 294 7.39 -17.86 15.97
C GLY A 294 7.63 -19.30 15.51
N LYS A 295 6.58 -19.92 14.96
CA LYS A 295 6.63 -21.25 14.36
C LYS A 295 6.59 -21.14 12.85
N ALA A 296 7.40 -21.94 12.15
CA ALA A 296 7.30 -22.03 10.69
C ALA A 296 5.93 -22.61 10.30
N VAL A 297 5.18 -21.88 9.47
CA VAL A 297 3.85 -22.27 8.99
C VAL A 297 3.93 -22.60 7.51
N GLU A 298 3.51 -23.80 7.14
CA GLU A 298 3.36 -24.18 5.73
C GLU A 298 2.14 -23.49 5.13
N ILE A 299 2.16 -23.26 3.80
CA ILE A 299 0.99 -22.79 3.08
C ILE A 299 0.02 -23.98 2.94
N PRO A 300 -1.19 -23.95 3.55
CA PRO A 300 -2.12 -25.06 3.41
C PRO A 300 -2.46 -25.32 1.94
N GLY A 301 -2.25 -26.56 1.48
CA GLY A 301 -2.46 -26.93 0.08
C GLY A 301 -1.47 -26.28 -0.91
N GLY A 302 -0.34 -25.74 -0.43
CA GLY A 302 0.70 -25.12 -1.29
C GLY A 302 1.35 -26.09 -2.28
N LEU A 303 1.25 -27.41 -2.04
CA LEU A 303 1.69 -28.46 -2.97
C LEU A 303 0.71 -28.68 -4.14
N PHE A 304 -0.50 -28.12 -4.09
CA PHE A 304 -1.54 -28.26 -5.13
C PHE A 304 -1.97 -29.71 -5.47
N GLU A 305 -1.89 -30.62 -4.51
CA GLU A 305 -2.27 -32.04 -4.67
C GLU A 305 -3.79 -32.29 -4.60
N ASP A 306 -4.48 -31.46 -3.81
CA ASP A 306 -5.89 -31.63 -3.47
C ASP A 306 -6.81 -30.96 -4.50
N TRP A 307 -7.60 -31.78 -5.19
CA TRP A 307 -8.57 -31.31 -6.16
C TRP A 307 -9.83 -32.15 -6.12
N SER A 308 -10.96 -31.49 -6.30
CA SER A 308 -12.25 -32.13 -6.53
C SER A 308 -12.94 -31.51 -7.74
N LYS A 309 -13.95 -32.19 -8.24
CA LYS A 309 -14.72 -31.74 -9.39
C LYS A 309 -16.21 -31.92 -9.19
N GLU A 310 -16.99 -31.09 -9.86
CA GLU A 310 -18.43 -31.21 -9.98
C GLU A 310 -18.80 -31.18 -11.46
N ASP A 311 -19.60 -32.14 -11.90
CA ASP A 311 -20.17 -32.14 -13.25
C ASP A 311 -21.36 -31.16 -13.28
N LYS A 312 -21.27 -30.11 -14.10
CA LYS A 312 -22.32 -29.11 -14.28
C LYS A 312 -23.25 -29.44 -15.46
N GLY A 313 -23.08 -30.59 -16.10
CA GLY A 313 -23.76 -30.99 -17.32
C GLY A 313 -23.23 -30.24 -18.56
N ASN A 314 -23.71 -30.62 -19.75
CA ASN A 314 -23.34 -29.98 -21.03
C ASN A 314 -21.82 -29.88 -21.26
N ASN A 315 -21.06 -30.91 -20.89
CA ASN A 315 -19.59 -30.97 -20.98
C ASN A 315 -18.85 -29.90 -20.14
N LYS A 316 -19.48 -29.39 -19.08
CA LYS A 316 -18.89 -28.40 -18.17
C LYS A 316 -18.46 -29.06 -16.86
N ILE A 317 -17.19 -28.93 -16.51
CA ILE A 317 -16.66 -29.42 -15.23
C ILE A 317 -16.24 -28.21 -14.41
N LEU A 318 -16.71 -28.15 -13.16
CA LEU A 318 -16.23 -27.23 -12.14
C LEU A 318 -15.12 -27.91 -11.34
N TRP A 319 -13.87 -27.50 -11.55
CA TRP A 319 -12.73 -27.91 -10.74
C TRP A 319 -12.57 -27.00 -9.53
N LYS A 320 -12.26 -27.61 -8.38
CA LYS A 320 -12.08 -26.96 -7.08
C LYS A 320 -10.71 -27.36 -6.51
N PRO A 321 -9.84 -26.41 -6.11
CA PRO A 321 -8.50 -26.70 -5.58
C PRO A 321 -8.55 -27.14 -4.11
N TRP A 322 -9.39 -28.13 -3.82
CA TRP A 322 -9.50 -28.74 -2.51
C TRP A 322 -10.13 -30.14 -2.58
N ALA A 323 -9.86 -30.94 -1.56
CA ALA A 323 -10.31 -32.33 -1.45
C ALA A 323 -11.83 -32.50 -1.55
N GLU A 324 -12.26 -33.66 -2.04
CA GLU A 324 -13.68 -34.01 -2.15
C GLU A 324 -14.36 -34.01 -0.77
N GLY A 325 -15.61 -33.53 -0.72
CA GLY A 325 -16.37 -33.39 0.52
C GLY A 325 -16.16 -32.07 1.27
N MET A 326 -15.17 -31.24 0.93
CA MET A 326 -15.05 -29.90 1.50
C MET A 326 -15.88 -28.86 0.74
N GLU A 327 -16.51 -27.95 1.48
CA GLU A 327 -17.30 -26.86 0.92
C GLU A 327 -16.39 -25.74 0.37
N LYS A 328 -15.29 -25.44 1.08
CA LYS A 328 -14.31 -24.40 0.73
C LYS A 328 -12.89 -24.85 1.12
N GLY A 329 -11.91 -24.44 0.32
CA GLY A 329 -10.49 -24.67 0.58
C GLY A 329 -9.77 -23.44 1.13
N TYR A 330 -8.46 -23.58 1.32
CA TYR A 330 -7.55 -22.45 1.56
C TYR A 330 -7.38 -21.60 0.29
N TRP A 331 -7.39 -22.27 -0.86
CA TRP A 331 -7.33 -21.71 -2.20
C TRP A 331 -8.72 -21.73 -2.86
N ASP A 332 -9.00 -20.76 -3.72
CA ASP A 332 -10.13 -20.75 -4.65
C ASP A 332 -9.71 -20.23 -6.04
N THR A 333 -10.62 -20.29 -6.99
CA THR A 333 -10.42 -19.90 -8.40
C THR A 333 -11.64 -19.16 -8.93
N GLY A 334 -11.48 -18.51 -10.08
CA GLY A 334 -12.57 -17.96 -10.87
C GLY A 334 -13.44 -19.01 -11.57
N ASN A 335 -13.21 -20.32 -11.38
CA ASN A 335 -13.90 -21.38 -12.12
C ASN A 335 -15.42 -21.36 -11.93
N LYS A 336 -15.93 -20.95 -10.76
CA LYS A 336 -17.38 -20.76 -10.52
C LYS A 336 -17.98 -19.76 -11.51
N GLY A 337 -17.27 -18.68 -11.82
CA GLY A 337 -17.64 -17.71 -12.85
C GLY A 337 -17.51 -18.31 -14.26
N ALA A 338 -16.37 -18.90 -14.59
CA ALA A 338 -16.11 -19.48 -15.92
C ALA A 338 -17.13 -20.56 -16.30
N THR A 339 -17.55 -21.39 -15.34
CA THR A 339 -18.50 -22.50 -15.57
C THR A 339 -19.94 -22.07 -15.83
N THR A 340 -20.29 -20.80 -15.58
CA THR A 340 -21.60 -20.24 -15.99
C THR A 340 -21.74 -20.25 -17.51
N VAL A 341 -20.65 -19.99 -18.24
CA VAL A 341 -20.63 -19.84 -19.71
C VAL A 341 -19.78 -20.90 -20.44
N GLY A 342 -18.88 -21.60 -19.75
CA GLY A 342 -17.98 -22.62 -20.32
C GLY A 342 -17.59 -23.72 -19.32
N THR A 343 -16.41 -24.32 -19.48
CA THR A 343 -15.81 -25.23 -18.48
C THR A 343 -14.74 -24.49 -17.66
N SER A 344 -14.23 -25.10 -16.58
CA SER A 344 -13.13 -24.55 -15.80
C SER A 344 -11.88 -24.33 -16.64
N ASN A 345 -11.19 -23.21 -16.38
CA ASN A 345 -9.95 -22.83 -17.04
C ASN A 345 -8.75 -22.80 -16.07
N THR A 346 -8.98 -23.07 -14.78
CA THR A 346 -7.95 -23.49 -13.83
C THR A 346 -8.18 -24.95 -13.44
N ILE A 347 -7.22 -25.85 -13.67
CA ILE A 347 -7.40 -27.30 -13.52
C ILE A 347 -6.16 -27.98 -12.91
N PRO A 348 -6.29 -29.17 -12.29
CA PRO A 348 -5.14 -29.99 -11.97
C PRO A 348 -4.51 -30.59 -13.22
N VAL A 349 -3.19 -30.73 -13.23
CA VAL A 349 -2.43 -31.47 -14.24
C VAL A 349 -1.38 -32.37 -13.59
N PHE A 350 -0.97 -33.43 -14.29
CA PHE A 350 0.08 -34.37 -13.85
C PHE A 350 1.47 -34.01 -14.39
N ASP A 351 1.55 -32.95 -15.17
CA ASP A 351 2.81 -32.34 -15.60
C ASP A 351 3.28 -31.43 -14.46
N THR A 352 4.17 -31.95 -13.61
CA THR A 352 4.66 -31.33 -12.37
C THR A 352 6.16 -31.07 -12.43
N TRP A 353 6.68 -30.26 -11.51
CA TRP A 353 8.11 -29.90 -11.54
C TRP A 353 9.03 -31.11 -11.26
N ASN A 354 8.57 -32.07 -10.46
CA ASN A 354 9.34 -33.23 -10.01
C ASN A 354 8.86 -34.57 -10.62
N GLY A 355 7.84 -34.56 -11.48
CA GLY A 355 7.29 -35.75 -12.12
C GLY A 355 6.40 -36.63 -11.21
N SER A 356 5.96 -36.12 -10.07
CA SER A 356 5.01 -36.78 -9.17
C SER A 356 3.86 -35.84 -8.79
N GLY A 357 2.75 -36.38 -8.31
CA GLY A 357 1.64 -35.59 -7.79
C GLY A 357 0.87 -34.79 -8.84
N LYS A 358 0.37 -33.62 -8.46
CA LYS A 358 -0.38 -32.70 -9.32
C LYS A 358 0.10 -31.26 -9.16
N ALA A 359 0.08 -30.52 -10.26
CA ALA A 359 0.28 -29.08 -10.30
C ALA A 359 -1.02 -28.36 -10.70
N ALA A 360 -1.07 -27.05 -10.51
CA ALA A 360 -2.15 -26.22 -11.01
C ALA A 360 -1.82 -25.64 -12.39
N GLN A 361 -2.70 -25.83 -13.38
CA GLN A 361 -2.66 -25.15 -14.67
C GLN A 361 -3.75 -24.08 -14.73
N LEU A 362 -3.37 -22.84 -14.98
CA LEU A 362 -4.21 -21.67 -15.13
C LEU A 362 -4.15 -21.23 -16.59
N LYS A 363 -5.28 -21.25 -17.30
CA LYS A 363 -5.36 -20.90 -18.71
C LYS A 363 -6.31 -19.73 -18.96
N SER A 364 -5.83 -18.73 -19.68
CA SER A 364 -6.65 -17.65 -20.20
C SER A 364 -7.42 -18.13 -21.43
N VAL A 365 -8.73 -17.91 -21.41
CA VAL A 365 -9.64 -18.41 -22.45
C VAL A 365 -10.64 -17.33 -22.86
N TYR A 366 -10.97 -17.27 -24.14
CA TYR A 366 -12.15 -16.55 -24.61
C TYR A 366 -13.37 -17.47 -24.67
N ILE A 367 -14.33 -17.27 -23.77
CA ILE A 367 -15.54 -18.08 -23.69
C ILE A 367 -16.72 -17.30 -24.28
N VAL A 368 -17.12 -17.67 -25.50
CA VAL A 368 -18.26 -17.15 -26.29
C VAL A 368 -18.17 -15.65 -26.57
N LEU A 369 -18.32 -14.79 -25.55
CA LEU A 369 -18.28 -13.33 -25.65
C LEU A 369 -17.35 -12.65 -24.63
N LYS A 370 -16.81 -13.40 -23.65
CA LYS A 370 -16.05 -12.83 -22.55
C LYS A 370 -14.70 -13.53 -22.37
N PHE A 371 -13.67 -12.72 -22.17
CA PHE A 371 -12.34 -13.21 -21.79
C PHE A 371 -12.34 -13.58 -20.30
N ALA A 372 -11.76 -14.72 -19.94
CA ALA A 372 -11.56 -15.15 -18.57
C ALA A 372 -10.11 -15.61 -18.40
N ALA A 373 -9.36 -14.94 -17.51
CA ALA A 373 -8.02 -15.38 -17.14
C ALA A 373 -8.11 -16.59 -16.20
N GLY A 374 -7.22 -17.57 -16.40
CA GLY A 374 -7.03 -18.63 -15.41
C GLY A 374 -6.38 -18.03 -14.17
N ASN A 375 -6.97 -18.24 -13.01
CA ASN A 375 -6.46 -17.71 -11.73
C ASN A 375 -6.58 -18.74 -10.61
N LEU A 376 -5.76 -18.53 -9.57
CA LEU A 376 -5.70 -19.30 -8.34
C LEU A 376 -5.28 -18.34 -7.22
N PHE A 377 -6.02 -18.28 -6.12
CA PHE A 377 -5.74 -17.34 -5.04
C PHE A 377 -6.09 -17.90 -3.67
N VAL A 378 -5.34 -17.48 -2.66
CA VAL A 378 -5.67 -17.69 -1.25
C VAL A 378 -6.85 -16.80 -0.88
N GLY A 379 -7.97 -17.39 -0.47
CA GLY A 379 -9.20 -16.65 -0.22
C GLY A 379 -10.45 -17.40 -0.70
N ASP A 380 -11.50 -16.67 -1.03
CA ASP A 380 -12.79 -17.22 -1.41
C ASP A 380 -13.40 -16.51 -2.64
N TYR A 381 -13.90 -17.27 -3.60
CA TYR A 381 -14.81 -16.75 -4.62
C TYR A 381 -16.22 -16.68 -4.01
N LEU A 382 -16.67 -15.46 -3.70
CA LEU A 382 -17.90 -15.23 -2.94
C LEU A 382 -19.15 -15.45 -3.78
N ARG A 383 -19.22 -14.82 -4.96
CA ARG A 383 -20.37 -14.91 -5.87
C ARG A 383 -20.04 -14.45 -7.28
N THR A 384 -20.91 -14.81 -8.22
CA THR A 384 -20.95 -14.25 -9.57
C THR A 384 -22.06 -13.19 -9.64
N ASP A 385 -21.72 -11.96 -10.01
CA ASP A 385 -22.67 -10.90 -10.36
C ASP A 385 -22.80 -10.84 -11.88
N VAL A 386 -23.88 -11.41 -12.42
CA VAL A 386 -24.11 -11.61 -13.86
C VAL A 386 -23.02 -12.49 -14.49
N THR A 387 -21.90 -11.89 -14.93
CA THR A 387 -20.73 -12.60 -15.46
C THR A 387 -19.42 -12.12 -14.81
N ASP A 388 -19.51 -11.24 -13.81
CA ASP A 388 -18.39 -10.65 -13.11
C ASP A 388 -18.22 -11.34 -11.75
N GLY A 389 -16.98 -11.48 -11.29
CA GLY A 389 -16.66 -12.08 -10.00
C GLY A 389 -16.63 -11.05 -8.88
N VAL A 390 -17.15 -11.46 -7.71
CA VAL A 390 -16.84 -10.87 -6.40
C VAL A 390 -16.05 -11.89 -5.60
N LEU A 391 -14.83 -11.50 -5.22
CA LEU A 391 -13.85 -12.35 -4.58
C LEU A 391 -13.39 -11.72 -3.28
N SER A 392 -12.82 -12.54 -2.41
CA SER A 392 -12.23 -12.12 -1.14
C SER A 392 -10.84 -12.71 -1.07
N PHE A 393 -9.82 -11.85 -1.11
CA PHE A 393 -8.42 -12.26 -1.08
C PHE A 393 -7.90 -12.26 0.35
N GLY A 394 -7.27 -13.36 0.71
CA GLY A 394 -6.54 -13.53 1.95
C GLY A 394 -7.17 -14.55 2.89
N LYS A 395 -6.30 -15.18 3.69
CA LYS A 395 -6.68 -16.03 4.83
C LYS A 395 -5.87 -15.61 6.07
N PRO A 396 -6.39 -15.85 7.28
CA PRO A 396 -5.69 -15.48 8.51
C PRO A 396 -4.26 -16.02 8.55
N PHE A 397 -3.31 -15.15 8.89
CA PHE A 397 -1.89 -15.47 8.93
C PHE A 397 -1.13 -14.42 9.75
N THR A 398 -0.31 -14.86 10.70
CA THR A 398 0.35 -13.97 11.69
C THR A 398 1.88 -14.01 11.63
N GLU A 399 2.46 -14.97 10.91
CA GLU A 399 3.90 -15.12 10.80
C GLU A 399 4.52 -14.14 9.80
N ARG A 400 5.85 -14.02 9.81
CA ARG A 400 6.61 -13.09 8.98
C ARG A 400 7.66 -13.83 8.14
N PRO A 401 7.25 -14.48 7.04
CA PRO A 401 8.17 -15.15 6.12
C PRO A 401 9.04 -14.16 5.36
N THR A 402 10.29 -14.54 5.13
CA THR A 402 11.27 -13.77 4.36
C THR A 402 11.09 -13.96 2.85
N ARG A 403 10.58 -15.11 2.40
CA ARG A 403 10.47 -15.46 0.97
C ARG A 403 9.28 -16.36 0.67
N LEU A 404 8.72 -16.23 -0.53
CA LEU A 404 7.88 -17.25 -1.17
C LEU A 404 8.75 -18.02 -2.18
N LYS A 405 8.75 -19.35 -2.07
CA LYS A 405 9.38 -20.25 -3.06
C LYS A 405 8.35 -21.11 -3.77
N GLY A 406 8.68 -21.58 -4.96
CA GLY A 406 7.90 -22.57 -5.70
C GLY A 406 8.46 -22.86 -7.08
N HIS A 407 7.65 -23.43 -7.96
CA HIS A 407 8.04 -23.70 -9.35
C HIS A 407 7.00 -23.18 -10.33
N ILE A 408 7.47 -22.59 -11.43
CA ILE A 408 6.60 -22.00 -12.46
C ILE A 408 6.99 -22.44 -13.86
N LYS A 409 5.99 -22.52 -14.73
CA LYS A 409 6.15 -22.64 -16.19
C LYS A 409 5.10 -21.72 -16.83
N TYR A 410 5.42 -21.08 -17.94
CA TYR A 410 4.50 -20.10 -18.55
C TYR A 410 4.59 -20.09 -20.07
N THR A 411 3.45 -20.02 -20.74
CA THR A 411 3.34 -19.78 -22.18
C THR A 411 2.64 -18.45 -22.39
N SER A 412 3.35 -17.48 -22.97
CA SER A 412 2.79 -16.18 -23.36
C SER A 412 2.17 -16.26 -24.75
N VAL A 413 0.97 -15.72 -24.89
CA VAL A 413 0.29 -15.51 -26.18
C VAL A 413 0.12 -14.01 -26.41
N ILE A 414 0.04 -13.58 -27.67
CA ILE A 414 -0.25 -12.19 -28.01
C ILE A 414 -1.64 -11.80 -27.51
N ILE A 415 -1.75 -10.62 -26.88
CA ILE A 415 -3.01 -10.04 -26.44
C ILE A 415 -3.88 -9.76 -27.66
N ASP A 416 -4.98 -10.50 -27.76
CA ASP A 416 -5.98 -10.39 -28.83
C ASP A 416 -7.36 -9.96 -28.29
N LYS A 417 -7.59 -10.11 -26.98
CA LYS A 417 -8.79 -9.63 -26.27
C LYS A 417 -8.46 -8.45 -25.37
N SER A 418 -9.26 -7.39 -25.45
CA SER A 418 -9.15 -6.25 -24.53
C SER A 418 -10.47 -5.51 -24.40
N THR A 419 -10.61 -4.80 -23.29
CA THR A 419 -11.59 -3.71 -23.14
C THR A 419 -11.09 -2.42 -23.81
N SER A 420 -11.96 -1.41 -23.93
CA SER A 420 -11.61 -0.15 -24.61
C SER A 420 -10.46 0.56 -23.90
N GLU A 421 -10.49 0.57 -22.56
CA GLU A 421 -9.46 1.17 -21.71
C GLU A 421 -8.07 0.53 -21.84
N PHE A 422 -7.97 -0.72 -22.34
CA PHE A 422 -6.69 -1.43 -22.54
C PHE A 422 -6.41 -1.77 -24.01
N SER A 423 -7.09 -1.12 -24.95
CA SER A 423 -6.91 -1.36 -26.40
C SER A 423 -5.46 -1.16 -26.88
N TYR A 424 -4.70 -0.27 -26.24
CA TYR A 424 -3.28 -0.02 -26.52
C TYR A 424 -2.36 -1.23 -26.23
N LEU A 425 -2.85 -2.24 -25.50
CA LEU A 425 -2.12 -3.47 -25.21
C LEU A 425 -2.27 -4.55 -26.29
N LYS A 426 -3.27 -4.45 -27.18
CA LYS A 426 -3.45 -5.43 -28.26
C LYS A 426 -2.20 -5.55 -29.13
N GLY A 427 -1.87 -6.78 -29.53
CA GLY A 427 -0.67 -7.06 -30.32
C GLY A 427 0.62 -7.17 -29.50
N ARG A 428 0.58 -6.93 -28.19
CA ARG A 428 1.72 -7.13 -27.28
C ARG A 428 1.68 -8.54 -26.67
N PRO A 429 2.82 -9.11 -26.23
CA PRO A 429 2.83 -10.33 -25.43
C PRO A 429 2.01 -10.16 -24.15
N ASP A 430 1.14 -11.12 -23.86
CA ASP A 430 0.46 -11.21 -22.58
C ASP A 430 1.44 -11.64 -21.48
N SER A 431 1.12 -11.34 -20.22
CA SER A 431 2.00 -11.62 -19.10
C SER A 431 1.28 -12.33 -17.96
N CYS A 432 1.92 -13.34 -17.38
CA CYS A 432 1.47 -13.89 -16.10
C CYS A 432 1.79 -12.93 -14.96
N TYR A 433 1.14 -13.13 -13.82
CA TYR A 433 1.36 -12.36 -12.62
C TYR A 433 1.14 -13.22 -11.38
N ILE A 434 2.15 -13.26 -10.52
CA ILE A 434 2.10 -13.89 -9.20
C ILE A 434 2.48 -12.83 -8.18
N TYR A 435 1.73 -12.71 -7.10
CA TYR A 435 2.11 -11.81 -6.00
C TYR A 435 1.69 -12.37 -4.65
N VAL A 436 2.48 -12.02 -3.64
CA VAL A 436 2.22 -12.30 -2.23
C VAL A 436 2.22 -10.99 -1.46
N ALA A 437 1.28 -10.84 -0.54
CA ALA A 437 1.21 -9.72 0.38
C ALA A 437 0.87 -10.21 1.79
N LEU A 438 1.55 -9.64 2.77
CA LEU A 438 1.17 -9.71 4.17
C LEU A 438 0.58 -8.37 4.57
N GLY A 439 -0.54 -8.38 5.26
CA GLY A 439 -1.15 -7.15 5.74
C GLY A 439 -2.01 -7.33 6.96
N ASP A 440 -2.35 -6.22 7.60
CA ASP A 440 -3.12 -6.13 8.84
C ASP A 440 -4.50 -5.49 8.63
N TRP A 441 -5.06 -5.63 7.41
CA TRP A 441 -6.46 -5.33 7.10
C TRP A 441 -7.40 -5.91 8.17
N ASP A 442 -8.51 -5.25 8.43
CA ASP A 442 -9.48 -5.76 9.41
C ASP A 442 -10.24 -7.00 8.92
N GLU A 443 -10.43 -7.09 7.61
CA GLU A 443 -11.12 -8.17 6.91
C GLU A 443 -10.31 -8.58 5.66
N PRO A 444 -10.51 -9.79 5.12
CA PRO A 444 -9.98 -10.15 3.81
C PRO A 444 -10.32 -9.13 2.71
N VAL A 445 -9.41 -8.92 1.76
CA VAL A 445 -9.52 -7.86 0.76
C VAL A 445 -10.57 -8.21 -0.30
N GLU A 446 -11.71 -7.51 -0.28
CA GLU A 446 -12.76 -7.70 -1.30
C GLU A 446 -12.32 -7.17 -2.67
N ILE A 447 -12.54 -7.98 -3.70
CA ILE A 447 -12.27 -7.69 -5.11
C ILE A 447 -13.57 -7.76 -5.91
N ARG A 448 -13.81 -6.75 -6.75
CA ARG A 448 -14.94 -6.67 -7.67
C ARG A 448 -14.44 -6.39 -9.08
N THR A 449 -14.77 -7.26 -10.02
CA THR A 449 -14.32 -7.15 -11.42
C THR A 449 -15.27 -6.32 -12.30
N LYS A 450 -16.53 -6.16 -11.87
CA LYS A 450 -17.56 -5.41 -12.57
C LYS A 450 -17.18 -3.93 -12.74
N LYS A 451 -17.15 -3.46 -13.98
CA LYS A 451 -16.63 -2.13 -14.34
C LYS A 451 -17.28 -0.96 -13.56
N SER A 452 -18.57 -1.03 -13.25
CA SER A 452 -19.32 0.04 -12.58
C SER A 452 -18.98 0.22 -11.09
N GLU A 453 -18.40 -0.79 -10.45
CA GLU A 453 -18.07 -0.80 -9.01
C GLU A 453 -16.73 -1.50 -8.76
N ARG A 454 -15.83 -1.38 -9.74
CA ARG A 454 -14.58 -2.16 -9.78
C ARG A 454 -13.70 -1.78 -8.59
N LYS A 455 -13.30 -2.80 -7.83
CA LYS A 455 -12.35 -2.69 -6.72
C LYS A 455 -11.31 -3.79 -6.91
N LEU A 456 -10.07 -3.41 -7.16
CA LEU A 456 -8.97 -4.36 -7.38
C LEU A 456 -7.93 -4.23 -6.27
N PHE A 457 -7.04 -5.20 -6.19
CA PHE A 457 -5.95 -5.18 -5.22
C PHE A 457 -5.01 -4.01 -5.52
N ASP A 458 -4.85 -3.09 -4.56
CA ASP A 458 -3.88 -2.01 -4.65
C ASP A 458 -2.59 -2.41 -3.95
N LYS A 459 -1.52 -2.57 -4.73
CA LYS A 459 -0.21 -2.91 -4.16
C LYS A 459 0.36 -1.79 -3.29
N ASN A 460 -0.17 -0.57 -3.34
CA ASN A 460 0.27 0.55 -2.51
C ASN A 460 -0.60 0.77 -1.25
N ASP A 461 -1.54 -0.14 -0.96
CA ASP A 461 -2.37 -0.08 0.24
C ASP A 461 -1.49 0.04 1.51
N PRO A 462 -1.74 1.03 2.40
CA PRO A 462 -0.96 1.24 3.62
C PRO A 462 -1.07 0.08 4.63
N ASN A 463 -2.07 -0.79 4.51
CA ASN A 463 -2.22 -1.99 5.32
C ASN A 463 -1.25 -3.12 4.91
N ILE A 464 -0.56 -2.99 3.77
CA ILE A 464 0.47 -3.95 3.35
C ILE A 464 1.73 -3.76 4.20
N ILE A 465 2.10 -4.82 4.91
CA ILE A 465 3.30 -4.92 5.73
C ILE A 465 4.48 -5.42 4.89
N ALA A 466 4.25 -6.41 4.02
CA ALA A 466 5.27 -6.96 3.15
C ALA A 466 4.69 -7.38 1.81
N TYR A 467 5.48 -7.29 0.74
CA TYR A 467 5.03 -7.57 -0.61
C TYR A 467 6.15 -8.12 -1.50
N ALA A 468 5.80 -9.05 -2.39
CA ALA A 468 6.64 -9.47 -3.51
C ALA A 468 5.79 -9.79 -4.74
N GLU A 469 6.36 -9.58 -5.93
CA GLU A 469 5.70 -9.89 -7.20
C GLU A 469 6.63 -10.53 -8.23
N PHE A 470 6.04 -11.36 -9.08
CA PHE A 470 6.64 -11.89 -10.30
C PHE A 470 5.72 -11.62 -11.49
N ILE A 471 6.27 -11.02 -12.55
CA ILE A 471 5.56 -10.78 -13.81
C ILE A 471 6.47 -11.24 -14.95
N SER A 472 5.93 -12.07 -15.86
CA SER A 472 6.65 -12.42 -17.08
C SER A 472 5.74 -12.35 -18.29
N GLY A 473 6.15 -11.58 -19.29
CA GLY A 473 5.59 -11.62 -20.66
C GLY A 473 6.34 -12.55 -21.60
N LYS A 474 7.30 -13.33 -21.08
CA LYS A 474 8.11 -14.27 -21.86
C LYS A 474 7.72 -15.70 -21.53
N THR A 475 7.66 -16.55 -22.56
CA THR A 475 7.47 -17.99 -22.38
C THR A 475 8.65 -18.58 -21.59
N ILE A 476 8.30 -19.33 -20.54
CA ILE A 476 9.17 -20.13 -19.69
C ILE A 476 8.80 -21.60 -19.98
N PRO A 477 9.53 -22.30 -20.86
CA PRO A 477 9.07 -23.56 -21.45
C PRO A 477 9.16 -24.78 -20.51
N GLN A 478 9.92 -24.67 -19.42
CA GLN A 478 10.14 -25.72 -18.43
C GLN A 478 9.92 -25.16 -17.03
N TYR A 479 9.59 -26.03 -16.07
CA TYR A 479 9.50 -25.62 -14.67
C TYR A 479 10.82 -25.00 -14.21
N THR A 480 10.73 -23.77 -13.70
CA THR A 480 11.83 -22.98 -13.17
C THR A 480 11.51 -22.60 -11.73
N GLU A 481 12.51 -22.58 -10.86
CA GLU A 481 12.33 -22.13 -9.48
C GLU A 481 11.85 -20.66 -9.46
N LEU A 482 10.78 -20.44 -8.72
CA LEU A 482 10.31 -19.14 -8.30
C LEU A 482 10.90 -18.86 -6.92
N ASP A 483 11.60 -17.75 -6.79
CA ASP A 483 12.14 -17.31 -5.52
C ASP A 483 11.88 -15.81 -5.33
N LEU A 484 10.95 -15.48 -4.44
CA LEU A 484 10.44 -14.13 -4.23
C LEU A 484 10.73 -13.65 -2.80
N PRO A 485 11.80 -12.85 -2.60
CA PRO A 485 12.05 -12.17 -1.34
C PRO A 485 10.93 -11.17 -1.05
N LEU A 486 10.36 -11.23 0.15
CA LEU A 486 9.36 -10.26 0.61
C LEU A 486 10.04 -8.96 1.03
N VAL A 487 9.59 -7.85 0.42
CA VAL A 487 10.03 -6.52 0.84
C VAL A 487 9.10 -6.01 1.93
N TYR A 488 9.63 -5.92 3.15
CA TYR A 488 8.92 -5.39 4.30
C TYR A 488 8.91 -3.86 4.30
N ARG A 489 7.72 -3.27 4.38
CA ARG A 489 7.48 -1.83 4.60
C ARG A 489 7.50 -1.48 6.08
N SER A 490 7.31 -2.48 6.93
CA SER A 490 7.33 -2.36 8.38
C SER A 490 7.76 -3.70 8.98
N THR A 491 8.77 -3.68 9.84
CA THR A 491 9.33 -4.87 10.49
C THR A 491 8.75 -5.13 11.88
N SER A 492 8.01 -4.17 12.44
CA SER A 492 7.37 -4.23 13.77
C SER A 492 5.88 -4.59 13.73
N ARG A 493 5.15 -4.25 12.66
CA ARG A 493 3.74 -4.64 12.48
C ARG A 493 3.59 -6.16 12.31
N VAL A 494 2.51 -6.70 12.86
CA VAL A 494 2.15 -8.12 12.76
C VAL A 494 1.02 -8.29 11.74
N PRO A 495 1.19 -9.15 10.72
CA PRO A 495 0.12 -9.39 9.76
C PRO A 495 -1.08 -10.08 10.41
N LYS A 496 -2.25 -9.82 9.85
CA LYS A 496 -3.49 -10.55 10.15
C LYS A 496 -3.86 -11.50 9.00
N TYR A 497 -3.45 -11.18 7.77
CA TYR A 497 -3.80 -11.94 6.58
C TYR A 497 -2.61 -12.13 5.62
N LEU A 498 -2.58 -13.28 4.96
CA LEU A 498 -1.73 -13.57 3.80
C LEU A 498 -2.60 -13.59 2.55
N VAL A 499 -2.26 -12.74 1.58
CA VAL A 499 -2.80 -12.73 0.23
C VAL A 499 -1.76 -13.35 -0.70
N LEU A 500 -2.17 -14.31 -1.53
CA LEU A 500 -1.32 -14.91 -2.55
C LEU A 500 -2.18 -15.22 -3.78
N VAL A 501 -1.79 -14.67 -4.93
CA VAL A 501 -2.58 -14.72 -6.16
C VAL A 501 -1.69 -15.08 -7.34
N CYS A 502 -2.19 -15.95 -8.20
CA CYS A 502 -1.58 -16.35 -9.47
C CYS A 502 -2.59 -16.13 -10.59
N THR A 503 -2.16 -15.55 -11.71
CA THR A 503 -2.99 -15.42 -12.92
C THR A 503 -2.17 -15.60 -14.19
N ALA A 504 -2.77 -16.24 -15.21
CA ALA A 504 -2.17 -16.43 -16.52
C ALA A 504 -2.15 -15.14 -17.37
N SER A 505 -2.97 -14.15 -17.01
CA SER A 505 -3.01 -12.82 -17.64
C SER A 505 -3.13 -11.73 -16.57
N LYS A 506 -2.12 -10.87 -16.49
CA LYS A 506 -2.01 -9.77 -15.53
C LYS A 506 -3.21 -8.82 -15.57
N TYR A 507 -3.78 -8.60 -16.74
CA TYR A 507 -4.92 -7.71 -16.95
C TYR A 507 -6.26 -8.47 -17.04
N GLY A 508 -6.30 -9.71 -16.53
CA GLY A 508 -7.47 -10.57 -16.58
C GLY A 508 -8.72 -9.99 -15.89
N ASP A 509 -8.55 -9.27 -14.79
CA ASP A 509 -9.64 -8.60 -14.06
C ASP A 509 -10.24 -7.41 -14.83
N TYR A 510 -9.57 -6.98 -15.91
CA TYR A 510 -10.05 -6.01 -16.90
C TYR A 510 -10.55 -6.70 -18.19
N PHE A 511 -10.73 -8.01 -18.16
CA PHE A 511 -11.10 -8.85 -19.30
C PHE A 511 -10.16 -8.66 -20.51
N THR A 512 -8.87 -8.50 -20.24
CA THR A 512 -7.82 -8.22 -21.23
C THR A 512 -6.68 -9.24 -21.12
N GLY A 513 -6.29 -9.83 -22.24
CA GLY A 513 -5.19 -10.80 -22.32
C GLY A 513 -5.17 -11.56 -23.65
N GLY A 514 -4.23 -12.50 -23.76
CA GLY A 514 -4.09 -13.40 -24.91
C GLY A 514 -4.86 -14.69 -24.68
N ASP A 515 -5.79 -15.01 -25.58
CA ASP A 515 -6.49 -16.30 -25.55
C ASP A 515 -5.50 -17.45 -25.75
N GLY A 516 -5.34 -18.31 -24.73
CA GLY A 516 -4.38 -19.40 -24.70
C GLY A 516 -3.14 -19.16 -23.83
N SER A 517 -2.91 -17.97 -23.28
CA SER A 517 -1.86 -17.74 -22.27
C SER A 517 -2.05 -18.71 -21.11
N THR A 518 -1.00 -19.43 -20.71
CA THR A 518 -1.12 -20.51 -19.72
C THR A 518 0.02 -20.46 -18.71
N LEU A 519 -0.33 -20.39 -17.42
CA LEU A 519 0.58 -20.44 -16.29
C LEU A 519 0.42 -21.78 -15.56
N TRP A 520 1.53 -22.41 -15.21
CA TRP A 520 1.56 -23.54 -14.30
C TRP A 520 2.30 -23.13 -13.03
N VAL A 521 1.76 -23.50 -11.88
CA VAL A 521 2.37 -23.29 -10.57
C VAL A 521 2.39 -24.60 -9.79
N ASP A 522 3.46 -24.80 -9.03
CA ASP A 522 3.69 -26.02 -8.27
C ASP A 522 4.53 -25.75 -7.00
N ASP A 523 4.32 -26.56 -5.96
CA ASP A 523 5.15 -26.65 -4.73
C ASP A 523 5.47 -25.32 -4.03
N PHE A 524 4.45 -24.57 -3.67
CA PHE A 524 4.60 -23.29 -2.98
C PHE A 524 4.92 -23.46 -1.49
N SER A 525 5.97 -22.77 -1.03
CA SER A 525 6.40 -22.78 0.37
C SER A 525 6.88 -21.41 0.83
N LEU A 526 6.84 -21.18 2.15
CA LEU A 526 7.37 -19.98 2.79
C LEU A 526 8.73 -20.28 3.43
N LYS A 527 9.65 -19.33 3.35
CA LYS A 527 10.91 -19.33 4.10
C LYS A 527 10.87 -18.28 5.19
N TYR A 528 11.63 -18.51 6.26
CA TYR A 528 11.48 -17.81 7.53
C TYR A 528 12.79 -17.25 8.10
N ASP A 529 13.88 -17.49 7.38
CA ASP A 529 15.23 -17.02 7.71
C ASP A 529 15.84 -16.30 6.50
N TYR A 530 16.95 -15.60 6.72
CA TYR A 530 17.76 -15.02 5.65
C TYR A 530 18.93 -15.95 5.31
N ASP A 531 19.44 -15.84 4.09
CA ASP A 531 20.70 -16.48 3.71
C ASP A 531 21.88 -15.64 4.25
N ASP A 532 23.05 -16.27 4.47
CA ASP A 532 24.30 -15.60 4.92
C ASP A 532 24.84 -14.55 3.94
#